data_AF-A0A2W6E4F8-F1
#
_entry.id   AF-A0A2W6E4F8-F1
#
_cell.length_a   1.000
_cell.length_b   1.000
_cell.length_c   1.000
_cell.angle_alpha   90.00
_cell.angle_beta   90.00
_cell.angle_gamma   90.00
#
_symmetry.space_group_name_H-M   'P 1'
#
loop_
_entity.id
_entity.type
_entity.pdbx_description
1 polymer ?
#
loop_
_entity_poly.entity_id
_entity_poly.type
_entity_poly.pdbx_seq_one_letter_code
_entity_poly.pdbx_strand_id
1 'polypeptide(L)'
;MARRITVLGTGYLGATHAACLADLGFEVLGLDTDPDVIAALAAGELPFYDPGLEKLLERGLRSGRLRFTTSYAEVADFGDVHFICVGTPQRPDSAGADLSQLLSCIDSLAPRLERPCLIAGKSTIPVGTAASLAERIAELAPAGTQVQLAWNPEFLREGFAVADTLRPERIVVGVRSAEAEAILREVYAEPIAAGVPFLVTGYETAELVKVAANAFLATKISFI
;
A
#
# COMPACT_ATOMS: atom_id res chain seq x y z
N MET A 1 21.80 -3.19 1.17
CA MET A 1 21.13 -2.77 -0.07
C MET A 1 19.78 -2.17 0.31
N ALA A 2 19.22 -1.26 -0.49
CA ALA A 2 17.87 -0.77 -0.25
C ALA A 2 16.87 -1.93 -0.35
N ARG A 3 15.78 -1.89 0.43
CA ARG A 3 14.73 -2.92 0.37
C ARG A 3 14.04 -2.89 -0.99
N ARG A 4 13.67 -4.06 -1.50
CA ARG A 4 12.82 -4.20 -2.68
C ARG A 4 11.36 -4.12 -2.24
N ILE A 5 10.55 -3.36 -2.95
CA ILE A 5 9.17 -3.09 -2.55
C ILE A 5 8.21 -3.59 -3.63
N THR A 6 7.13 -4.23 -3.24
CA THR A 6 6.06 -4.57 -4.18
C THR A 6 4.79 -3.81 -3.83
N VAL A 7 4.01 -3.45 -4.83
CA VAL A 7 2.72 -2.78 -4.64
C VAL A 7 1.63 -3.61 -5.33
N LEU A 8 0.74 -4.22 -4.56
CA LEU A 8 -0.31 -5.11 -5.04
C LEU A 8 -1.63 -4.34 -5.16
N GLY A 9 -2.23 -4.35 -6.35
CA GLY A 9 -3.30 -3.47 -6.77
C GLY A 9 -2.72 -2.18 -7.35
N THR A 10 -2.97 -1.92 -8.64
CA THR A 10 -2.40 -0.78 -9.38
C THR A 10 -3.44 0.24 -9.84
N GLY A 11 -4.55 0.33 -9.10
CA GLY A 11 -5.47 1.47 -9.20
C GLY A 11 -4.81 2.78 -8.76
N TYR A 12 -5.61 3.85 -8.67
CA TYR A 12 -5.14 5.21 -8.35
C TYR A 12 -4.12 5.27 -7.20
N LEU A 13 -4.45 4.68 -6.05
CA LEU A 13 -3.56 4.61 -4.89
C LEU A 13 -2.26 3.85 -5.20
N GLY A 14 -2.38 2.64 -5.73
CA GLY A 14 -1.26 1.72 -5.86
C GLY A 14 -0.26 2.13 -6.94
N ALA A 15 -0.71 2.49 -8.14
CA ALA A 15 0.19 2.96 -9.19
C ALA A 15 0.86 4.29 -8.82
N THR A 16 0.15 5.20 -8.14
CA THR A 16 0.77 6.42 -7.58
C THR A 16 1.83 6.09 -6.55
N HIS A 17 1.53 5.19 -5.61
CA HIS A 17 2.47 4.79 -4.57
C HIS A 17 3.71 4.10 -5.16
N ALA A 18 3.54 3.21 -6.14
CA ALA A 18 4.63 2.52 -6.81
C ALA A 18 5.57 3.50 -7.54
N ALA A 19 5.00 4.45 -8.30
CA ALA A 19 5.78 5.48 -8.98
C ALA A 19 6.55 6.38 -8.01
N CYS A 20 5.93 6.79 -6.90
CA CYS A 20 6.58 7.62 -5.89
C CYS A 20 7.71 6.85 -5.17
N LEU A 21 7.52 5.57 -4.82
CA LEU A 21 8.55 4.76 -4.20
C LEU A 21 9.76 4.54 -5.13
N ALA A 22 9.51 4.30 -6.42
CA ALA A 22 10.59 4.19 -7.41
C ALA A 22 11.36 5.51 -7.56
N ASP A 23 10.66 6.63 -7.36
CA ASP A 23 11.25 7.96 -7.38
C ASP A 23 12.15 8.24 -6.18
N LEU A 24 11.73 7.77 -5.00
CA LEU A 24 12.52 7.78 -3.76
C LEU A 24 13.70 6.80 -3.81
N GLY A 25 13.89 6.10 -4.93
CA GLY A 25 15.09 5.29 -5.21
C GLY A 25 14.95 3.80 -4.90
N PHE A 26 13.76 3.33 -4.48
CA PHE A 26 13.51 1.90 -4.28
C PHE A 26 13.39 1.15 -5.61
N GLU A 27 13.73 -0.13 -5.60
CA GLU A 27 13.32 -1.05 -6.66
C GLU A 27 11.90 -1.54 -6.36
N VAL A 28 11.00 -1.33 -7.31
CA VAL A 28 9.56 -1.50 -7.16
C VAL A 28 8.99 -2.42 -8.23
N LEU A 29 8.20 -3.39 -7.78
CA LEU A 29 7.41 -4.27 -8.64
C LEU A 29 5.92 -4.11 -8.33
N GLY A 30 5.18 -3.48 -9.24
CA GLY A 30 3.73 -3.38 -9.18
C GLY A 30 3.07 -4.67 -9.65
N LEU A 31 2.00 -5.10 -8.98
CA LEU A 31 1.19 -6.22 -9.40
C LEU A 31 -0.27 -5.85 -9.53
N ASP A 32 -0.88 -6.29 -10.61
CA ASP A 32 -2.31 -6.31 -10.83
C ASP A 32 -2.71 -7.65 -11.43
N THR A 33 -3.96 -8.05 -11.24
CA THR A 33 -4.50 -9.27 -11.83
C THR A 33 -4.93 -9.07 -13.28
N ASP A 34 -5.19 -7.81 -13.68
CA ASP A 34 -5.60 -7.47 -15.03
C ASP A 34 -4.37 -7.29 -15.95
N PRO A 35 -4.17 -8.17 -16.95
CA PRO A 35 -3.04 -8.06 -17.87
C PRO A 35 -3.10 -6.82 -18.75
N ASP A 36 -4.28 -6.27 -19.04
CA ASP A 36 -4.43 -5.06 -19.86
C ASP A 36 -4.00 -3.83 -19.07
N VAL A 37 -4.32 -3.78 -17.77
CA VAL A 37 -3.80 -2.73 -16.86
C VAL A 37 -2.28 -2.79 -16.79
N ILE A 38 -1.70 -3.99 -16.65
CA ILE A 38 -0.25 -4.15 -16.61
C ILE A 38 0.43 -3.76 -17.92
N ALA A 39 -0.17 -4.11 -19.06
CA ALA A 39 0.35 -3.73 -20.37
C ALA A 39 0.35 -2.20 -20.55
N ALA A 40 -0.74 -1.52 -20.19
CA ALA A 40 -0.84 -0.07 -20.23
C ALA A 40 0.19 0.60 -19.32
N LEU A 41 0.28 0.19 -18.05
CA LEU A 41 1.24 0.75 -17.10
C LEU A 41 2.69 0.51 -17.53
N ALA A 42 3.01 -0.66 -18.09
CA ALA A 42 4.33 -0.96 -18.61
C ALA A 42 4.70 -0.12 -19.86
N ALA A 43 3.69 0.34 -20.61
CA ALA A 43 3.85 1.29 -21.71
C ALA A 43 3.93 2.76 -21.25
N GLY A 44 3.77 3.03 -19.95
CA GLY A 44 3.73 4.38 -19.40
C GLY A 44 2.35 5.04 -19.46
N GLU A 45 1.30 4.27 -19.78
CA GLU A 45 -0.07 4.77 -19.91
C GLU A 45 -0.85 4.59 -18.60
N LEU A 46 -1.45 5.67 -18.10
CA LEU A 46 -2.25 5.66 -16.88
C LEU A 46 -3.75 5.67 -17.21
N PRO A 47 -4.57 4.83 -16.55
CA PRO A 47 -6.02 4.84 -16.75
C PRO A 47 -6.73 6.02 -16.03
N PHE A 48 -5.98 6.87 -15.35
CA PHE A 48 -6.45 8.03 -14.60
C PHE A 48 -5.43 9.17 -14.67
N TYR A 49 -5.88 10.38 -14.34
CA TYR A 49 -5.05 11.59 -14.37
C TYR A 49 -4.69 12.04 -12.94
N ASP A 50 -3.40 12.21 -12.67
CA ASP A 50 -2.90 12.96 -11.50
C ASP A 50 -1.71 13.84 -11.94
N PRO A 51 -1.69 15.14 -11.58
CA PRO A 51 -0.61 16.05 -11.97
C PRO A 51 0.79 15.54 -11.60
N GLY A 52 1.59 15.26 -12.63
CA GLY A 52 3.00 14.85 -12.48
C GLY A 52 3.22 13.35 -12.36
N LEU A 53 2.17 12.53 -12.23
CA LEU A 53 2.30 11.09 -12.09
C LEU A 53 2.86 10.42 -13.35
N GLU A 54 2.41 10.81 -14.54
CA GLU A 54 2.90 10.29 -15.82
C GLU A 54 4.43 10.40 -15.95
N LYS A 55 4.98 11.55 -15.58
CA LYS A 55 6.44 11.79 -15.60
C LYS A 55 7.18 10.90 -14.58
N LEU A 56 6.59 10.65 -13.41
CA LEU A 56 7.17 9.75 -12.41
C LEU A 56 7.14 8.31 -12.90
N LEU A 57 6.03 7.86 -13.48
CA LEU A 57 5.88 6.54 -14.08
C LEU A 57 6.94 6.32 -15.16
N GLU A 58 7.03 7.23 -16.15
CA GLU A 58 8.04 7.16 -17.22
C GLU A 58 9.47 7.13 -16.68
N ARG A 59 9.78 7.95 -15.66
CA ARG A 59 11.10 7.97 -15.02
C ARG A 59 11.40 6.64 -14.33
N GLY A 60 10.44 6.12 -13.58
CA GLY A 60 10.54 4.82 -12.91
C GLY A 60 10.83 3.70 -13.91
N LEU A 61 10.01 3.59 -14.96
CA LEU A 61 10.13 2.58 -16.01
C LEU A 61 11.49 2.67 -16.73
N ARG A 62 11.87 3.87 -17.19
CA ARG A 62 13.13 4.10 -17.92
C ARG A 62 14.36 3.83 -17.05
N SER A 63 14.28 4.07 -15.75
CA SER A 63 15.38 3.79 -14.81
C SER A 63 15.53 2.30 -14.49
N GLY A 64 14.53 1.47 -14.85
CA GLY A 64 14.46 0.06 -14.45
C GLY A 64 14.06 -0.17 -12.99
N ARG A 65 13.89 0.89 -12.19
CA ARG A 65 13.45 0.80 -10.79
C ARG A 65 11.96 0.50 -10.64
N LEU A 66 11.14 0.69 -11.67
CA LEU A 66 9.73 0.32 -11.63
C LEU A 66 9.43 -0.68 -12.74
N ARG A 67 8.80 -1.79 -12.38
CA ARG A 67 8.27 -2.81 -13.29
C ARG A 67 6.88 -3.23 -12.84
N PHE A 68 6.15 -3.88 -13.73
CA PHE A 68 4.81 -4.38 -13.50
C PHE A 68 4.71 -5.86 -13.89
N THR A 69 3.92 -6.64 -13.15
CA THR A 69 3.71 -8.07 -13.38
C THR A 69 2.29 -8.50 -12.99
N THR A 70 1.87 -9.67 -13.46
CA THR A 70 0.67 -10.37 -12.97
C THR A 70 1.01 -11.56 -12.05
N SER A 71 2.30 -11.81 -11.80
CA SER A 71 2.78 -13.00 -11.09
C SER A 71 2.96 -12.77 -9.59
N TYR A 72 2.10 -13.39 -8.78
CA TYR A 72 2.29 -13.45 -7.32
C TYR A 72 3.58 -14.15 -6.90
N ALA A 73 4.07 -15.11 -7.71
CA ALA A 73 5.34 -15.78 -7.42
C ALA A 73 6.53 -14.81 -7.58
N GLU A 74 6.54 -14.03 -8.67
CA GLU A 74 7.59 -13.02 -8.90
C GLU A 74 7.57 -11.96 -7.78
N VAL A 75 6.38 -11.51 -7.37
CA VAL A 75 6.21 -10.56 -6.26
C VAL A 75 6.74 -11.10 -4.94
N ALA A 76 6.40 -12.35 -4.57
CA ALA A 76 6.85 -12.96 -3.33
C ALA A 76 8.38 -13.13 -3.29
N ASP A 77 8.98 -13.55 -4.40
CA ASP A 77 10.43 -13.72 -4.51
C ASP A 77 11.17 -12.36 -4.46
N PHE A 78 10.58 -11.33 -5.07
CA PHE A 78 11.17 -10.00 -5.20
C PHE A 78 11.07 -9.15 -3.92
N GLY A 79 9.90 -9.04 -3.31
CA GLY A 79 9.63 -8.00 -2.30
C GLY A 79 10.18 -8.32 -0.91
N ASP A 80 10.78 -7.33 -0.24
CA ASP A 80 11.04 -7.35 1.20
C ASP A 80 9.89 -6.66 1.97
N VAL A 81 9.18 -5.75 1.29
CA VAL A 81 7.97 -5.07 1.77
C VAL A 81 6.89 -5.17 0.70
N HIS A 82 5.70 -5.62 1.07
CA HIS A 82 4.54 -5.78 0.19
C HIS A 82 3.42 -4.82 0.59
N PHE A 83 3.25 -3.73 -0.15
CA PHE A 83 2.13 -2.80 0.05
C PHE A 83 0.86 -3.35 -0.60
N ILE A 84 -0.22 -3.46 0.17
CA ILE A 84 -1.53 -3.89 -0.33
C ILE A 84 -2.42 -2.68 -0.56
N CYS A 85 -2.70 -2.40 -1.83
CA CYS A 85 -3.40 -1.20 -2.32
C CYS A 85 -4.66 -1.54 -3.12
N VAL A 86 -5.24 -2.72 -2.92
CA VAL A 86 -6.46 -3.17 -3.60
C VAL A 86 -7.71 -2.43 -3.09
N GLY A 87 -8.78 -2.45 -3.89
CA GLY A 87 -10.03 -1.77 -3.58
C GLY A 87 -10.80 -2.46 -2.46
N THR A 88 -11.49 -1.64 -1.66
CA THR A 88 -12.44 -2.09 -0.63
C THR A 88 -13.77 -1.33 -0.80
N PRO A 89 -14.46 -1.54 -1.94
CA PRO A 89 -15.69 -0.82 -2.23
C PRO A 89 -16.77 -1.12 -1.20
N GLN A 90 -17.77 -0.26 -1.09
CA GLN A 90 -18.95 -0.56 -0.27
C GLN A 90 -19.71 -1.76 -0.87
N ARG A 91 -20.22 -2.64 -0.01
CA ARG A 91 -21.07 -3.75 -0.45
C ARG A 91 -22.40 -3.23 -1.01
N PRO A 92 -22.98 -3.87 -2.04
CA PRO A 92 -24.28 -3.46 -2.58
C PRO A 92 -25.44 -3.54 -1.57
N ASP A 93 -25.34 -4.43 -0.59
CA ASP A 93 -26.42 -4.80 0.32
C ASP A 93 -26.27 -4.22 1.75
N SER A 94 -25.18 -3.50 2.03
CA SER A 94 -24.90 -2.97 3.37
C SER A 94 -23.98 -1.76 3.36
N ALA A 95 -23.86 -1.08 4.50
CA ALA A 95 -22.84 -0.04 4.72
C ALA A 95 -21.43 -0.60 4.98
N GLY A 96 -21.26 -1.93 4.86
CA GLY A 96 -19.98 -2.60 5.10
C GLY A 96 -19.04 -2.48 3.91
N ALA A 97 -17.73 -2.56 4.17
CA ALA A 97 -16.72 -2.70 3.13
C ALA A 97 -16.73 -4.14 2.58
N ASP A 98 -16.61 -4.28 1.26
CA ASP A 98 -16.24 -5.52 0.62
C ASP A 98 -14.73 -5.73 0.76
N LEU A 99 -14.34 -6.84 1.38
CA LEU A 99 -12.94 -7.21 1.61
C LEU A 99 -12.48 -8.32 0.65
N SER A 100 -13.31 -8.72 -0.32
CA SER A 100 -13.04 -9.84 -1.24
C SER A 100 -11.69 -9.70 -1.96
N GLN A 101 -11.40 -8.51 -2.51
CA GLN A 101 -10.13 -8.24 -3.19
C GLN A 101 -8.93 -8.31 -2.24
N LEU A 102 -9.07 -7.76 -1.03
CA LEU A 102 -8.04 -7.79 0.01
C LEU A 102 -7.73 -9.22 0.44
N LEU A 103 -8.76 -10.00 0.75
CA LEU A 103 -8.61 -11.41 1.15
C LEU A 103 -8.02 -12.24 0.02
N SER A 104 -8.49 -12.07 -1.22
CA SER A 104 -7.94 -12.77 -2.39
C SER A 104 -6.47 -12.44 -2.63
N CYS A 105 -6.08 -11.17 -2.44
CA CYS A 105 -4.70 -10.71 -2.54
C CYS A 105 -3.81 -11.38 -1.47
N ILE A 106 -4.27 -11.42 -0.22
CA ILE A 106 -3.54 -12.07 0.87
C ILE A 106 -3.45 -13.59 0.66
N ASP A 107 -4.55 -14.24 0.26
CA ASP A 107 -4.59 -15.69 0.01
C ASP A 107 -3.71 -16.11 -1.18
N SER A 108 -3.49 -15.18 -2.13
CA SER A 108 -2.58 -15.40 -3.25
C SER A 108 -1.13 -15.10 -2.88
N LEU A 109 -0.86 -14.12 -2.03
CA LEU A 109 0.51 -13.75 -1.66
C LEU A 109 1.08 -14.65 -0.55
N ALA A 110 0.37 -14.77 0.58
CA ALA A 110 0.90 -15.36 1.80
C ALA A 110 1.48 -16.77 1.63
N PRO A 111 0.83 -17.72 0.92
CA PRO A 111 1.38 -19.08 0.74
C PRO A 111 2.74 -19.15 0.02
N ARG A 112 3.19 -18.05 -0.59
CA ARG A 112 4.46 -17.95 -1.33
C ARG A 112 5.55 -17.25 -0.52
N LEU A 113 5.24 -16.78 0.69
CA LEU A 113 6.17 -16.04 1.53
C LEU A 113 7.02 -17.01 2.36
N GLU A 114 8.14 -17.43 1.79
CA GLU A 114 9.07 -18.39 2.39
C GLU A 114 10.16 -17.74 3.26
N ARG A 115 10.23 -16.40 3.28
CA ARG A 115 11.26 -15.63 4.00
C ARG A 115 10.65 -14.49 4.81
N PRO A 116 11.34 -14.00 5.86
CA PRO A 116 10.92 -12.81 6.59
C PRO A 116 10.71 -11.62 5.66
N CYS A 117 9.56 -10.98 5.79
CA CYS A 117 9.16 -9.80 5.01
C CYS A 117 8.07 -9.04 5.77
N LEU A 118 7.73 -7.84 5.29
CA LEU A 118 6.64 -7.03 5.82
C LEU A 118 5.50 -6.93 4.80
N ILE A 119 4.28 -7.24 5.20
CA ILE A 119 3.06 -6.82 4.49
C ILE A 119 2.59 -5.50 5.12
N ALA A 120 2.33 -4.49 4.30
CA ALA A 120 1.84 -3.19 4.74
C ALA A 120 0.53 -2.84 4.02
N GLY A 121 -0.60 -2.93 4.73
CA GLY A 121 -1.90 -2.60 4.14
C GLY A 121 -2.12 -1.10 4.02
N LYS A 122 -2.54 -0.62 2.85
CA LYS A 122 -2.92 0.78 2.60
C LYS A 122 -4.41 0.95 2.31
N SER A 123 -5.10 -0.12 1.89
CA SER A 123 -6.56 -0.13 1.65
C SER A 123 -7.34 0.43 2.84
N THR A 124 -8.51 1.01 2.59
CA THR A 124 -9.38 1.47 3.69
C THR A 124 -10.18 0.28 4.20
N ILE A 125 -9.96 -0.14 5.45
CA ILE A 125 -10.61 -1.34 6.02
C ILE A 125 -11.35 -1.02 7.32
N PRO A 126 -12.38 -1.81 7.69
CA PRO A 126 -13.00 -1.72 8.99
C PRO A 126 -12.04 -2.10 10.13
N VAL A 127 -12.25 -1.52 11.30
CA VAL A 127 -11.48 -1.81 12.52
C VAL A 127 -11.54 -3.30 12.87
N GLY A 128 -10.39 -3.87 13.22
CA GLY A 128 -10.20 -5.28 13.55
C GLY A 128 -9.81 -6.18 12.37
N THR A 129 -9.84 -5.65 11.14
CA THR A 129 -9.53 -6.45 9.94
C THR A 129 -8.04 -6.82 9.89
N ALA A 130 -7.13 -5.91 10.18
CA ALA A 130 -5.69 -6.18 10.21
C ALA A 130 -5.31 -7.19 11.29
N ALA A 131 -6.00 -7.20 12.44
CA ALA A 131 -5.79 -8.21 13.47
C ALA A 131 -6.11 -9.63 12.94
N SER A 132 -7.26 -9.78 12.28
CA SER A 132 -7.65 -11.05 11.64
C SER A 132 -6.72 -11.44 10.49
N LEU A 133 -6.25 -10.47 9.70
CA LEU A 133 -5.29 -10.73 8.63
C LEU A 133 -3.94 -11.20 9.17
N ALA A 134 -3.46 -10.66 10.30
CA ALA A 134 -2.20 -11.10 10.89
C ALA A 134 -2.22 -12.59 11.27
N GLU A 135 -3.34 -13.06 11.84
CA GLU A 135 -3.54 -14.48 12.15
C GLU A 135 -3.56 -15.32 10.87
N ARG A 136 -4.36 -14.92 9.88
CA ARG A 136 -4.48 -15.60 8.59
C ARG A 136 -3.14 -15.69 7.84
N ILE A 137 -2.35 -14.60 7.83
CA ILE A 137 -1.03 -14.56 7.20
C ILE A 137 -0.09 -15.55 7.89
N ALA A 138 -0.08 -15.58 9.23
CA ALA A 138 0.77 -16.49 9.99
C ALA A 138 0.41 -17.97 9.77
N GLU A 139 -0.87 -18.28 9.49
CA GLU A 139 -1.33 -19.62 9.15
C GLU A 139 -0.97 -20.02 7.70
N LEU A 140 -1.09 -19.09 6.76
CA LEU A 140 -0.90 -19.37 5.33
C LEU A 140 0.57 -19.36 4.90
N ALA A 141 1.40 -18.48 5.49
CA ALA A 141 2.76 -18.27 5.05
C ALA A 141 3.71 -19.37 5.54
N PRO A 142 4.57 -19.94 4.67
CA PRO A 142 5.62 -20.87 5.11
C PRO A 142 6.59 -20.26 6.13
N ALA A 143 6.88 -18.96 6.04
CA ALA A 143 7.66 -18.22 7.03
C ALA A 143 6.89 -17.90 8.33
N GLY A 144 5.60 -18.23 8.40
CA GLY A 144 4.74 -18.08 9.57
C GLY A 144 4.77 -16.67 10.16
N THR A 145 5.05 -16.57 11.46
CA THR A 145 5.09 -15.30 12.19
C THR A 145 6.28 -14.41 11.81
N GLN A 146 7.21 -14.86 10.96
CA GLN A 146 8.27 -14.01 10.42
C GLN A 146 7.77 -13.08 9.31
N VAL A 147 6.58 -13.36 8.73
CA VAL A 147 5.87 -12.39 7.90
C VAL A 147 5.13 -11.42 8.82
N GLN A 148 5.67 -10.22 8.94
CA GLN A 148 5.08 -9.17 9.78
C GLN A 148 3.96 -8.47 9.03
N LEU A 149 2.97 -7.95 9.76
CA LEU A 149 1.93 -7.08 9.22
C LEU A 149 2.05 -5.68 9.81
N ALA A 150 1.78 -4.68 8.98
CA ALA A 150 1.52 -3.32 9.41
C ALA A 150 0.28 -2.78 8.69
N TRP A 151 -0.42 -1.84 9.31
CA TRP A 151 -1.47 -1.07 8.65
C TRP A 151 -1.05 0.38 8.49
N ASN A 152 -0.89 0.83 7.26
CA ASN A 152 -0.40 2.15 6.91
C ASN A 152 -1.42 2.86 6.01
N PRO A 153 -2.51 3.41 6.60
CA PRO A 153 -3.57 4.06 5.85
C PRO A 153 -3.04 5.24 5.02
N GLU A 154 -3.71 5.50 3.90
CA GLU A 154 -3.42 6.60 2.99
C GLU A 154 -4.35 7.80 3.24
N PHE A 155 -3.96 9.01 2.85
CA PHE A 155 -4.77 10.23 2.97
C PHE A 155 -4.68 11.09 1.71
N LEU A 156 -4.57 10.45 0.55
CA LEU A 156 -4.39 11.10 -0.74
C LEU A 156 -5.65 11.85 -1.13
N ARG A 157 -5.46 13.03 -1.71
CA ARG A 157 -6.52 13.77 -2.41
C ARG A 157 -6.38 13.56 -3.90
N GLU A 158 -7.51 13.42 -4.58
CA GLU A 158 -7.52 13.32 -6.04
C GLU A 158 -6.94 14.59 -6.67
N GLY A 159 -5.99 14.44 -7.61
CA GLY A 159 -5.28 15.56 -8.24
C GLY A 159 -4.08 16.10 -7.45
N PHE A 160 -3.77 15.52 -6.28
CA PHE A 160 -2.60 15.85 -5.47
C PHE A 160 -1.87 14.60 -4.97
N ALA A 161 -2.15 13.41 -5.51
CA ALA A 161 -1.67 12.17 -4.91
C ALA A 161 -0.15 12.03 -4.93
N VAL A 162 0.53 12.53 -5.97
CA VAL A 162 2.00 12.57 -5.99
C VAL A 162 2.54 13.41 -4.84
N ALA A 163 2.01 14.62 -4.66
CA ALA A 163 2.45 15.52 -3.60
C ALA A 163 2.14 14.95 -2.21
N ASP A 164 0.94 14.41 -2.02
CA ASP A 164 0.48 13.81 -0.76
C ASP A 164 1.24 12.51 -0.45
N THR A 165 1.80 11.80 -1.44
CA THR A 165 2.64 10.62 -1.22
C THR A 165 4.08 10.98 -0.86
N LEU A 166 4.68 11.94 -1.56
CA LEU A 166 6.08 12.33 -1.35
C LEU A 166 6.26 13.23 -0.12
N ARG A 167 5.26 14.06 0.19
CA ARG A 167 5.25 14.97 1.35
C ARG A 167 3.88 14.99 2.04
N PRO A 168 3.47 13.87 2.65
CA PRO A 168 2.22 13.81 3.40
C PRO A 168 2.25 14.73 4.62
N GLU A 169 1.08 15.18 5.07
CA GLU A 169 0.96 15.94 6.32
C GLU A 169 1.36 15.13 7.57
N ARG A 170 1.19 13.80 7.50
CA ARG A 170 1.60 12.83 8.52
C ARG A 170 1.61 11.43 7.92
N ILE A 171 2.39 10.55 8.52
CA ILE A 171 2.41 9.12 8.24
C ILE A 171 1.88 8.41 9.48
N VAL A 172 0.84 7.59 9.32
CA VAL A 172 0.27 6.78 10.39
C VAL A 172 0.61 5.31 10.13
N VAL A 173 1.13 4.62 11.13
CA VAL A 173 1.43 3.20 11.07
C VAL A 173 0.87 2.47 12.29
N GLY A 174 0.02 1.47 12.04
CA GLY A 174 -0.42 0.48 13.00
C GLY A 174 0.51 -0.72 12.94
N VAL A 175 1.21 -1.03 14.03
CA VAL A 175 2.20 -2.12 14.11
C VAL A 175 2.07 -2.87 15.42
N ARG A 176 2.52 -4.14 15.44
CA ARG A 176 2.62 -4.95 16.66
C ARG A 176 4.06 -5.35 17.01
N SER A 177 5.04 -4.98 16.19
CA SER A 177 6.46 -5.27 16.42
C SER A 177 7.34 -4.06 16.12
N ALA A 178 8.44 -3.95 16.86
CA ALA A 178 9.46 -2.94 16.63
C ALA A 178 10.17 -3.14 15.27
N GLU A 179 10.23 -4.37 14.78
CA GLU A 179 10.79 -4.69 13.47
C GLU A 179 9.94 -4.10 12.32
N ALA A 180 8.61 -4.28 12.36
CA ALA A 180 7.72 -3.67 11.38
C ALA A 180 7.80 -2.13 11.39
N GLU A 181 7.89 -1.53 12.59
CA GLU A 181 8.11 -0.09 12.72
C GLU A 181 9.42 0.35 12.07
N ALA A 182 10.53 -0.33 12.39
CA ALA A 182 11.85 0.00 11.86
C ALA A 182 11.87 -0.08 10.33
N ILE A 183 11.30 -1.15 9.75
CA ILE A 183 11.19 -1.31 8.30
C ILE A 183 10.44 -0.12 7.67
N LEU A 184 9.30 0.27 8.24
CA LEU A 184 8.52 1.41 7.70
C LEU A 184 9.25 2.74 7.88
N ARG A 185 10.01 2.94 8.96
CA ARG A 185 10.85 4.14 9.11
C ARG A 185 11.94 4.21 8.06
N GLU A 186 12.50 3.08 7.65
CA GLU A 186 13.46 3.03 6.55
C GLU A 186 12.79 3.34 5.20
N VAL A 187 11.60 2.80 4.93
CA VAL A 187 10.82 3.12 3.71
C VAL A 187 10.48 4.61 3.66
N TYR A 188 10.10 5.21 4.78
CA TYR A 188 9.69 6.60 4.88
C TYR A 188 10.81 7.55 5.36
N ALA A 189 12.07 7.14 5.25
CA ALA A 189 13.20 7.91 5.82
C ALA A 189 13.29 9.34 5.28
N GLU A 190 13.10 9.53 3.97
CA GLU A 190 13.18 10.85 3.34
C GLU A 190 12.03 11.79 3.77
N PRO A 191 10.75 11.39 3.70
CA PRO A 191 9.66 12.18 4.29
C PRO A 191 9.88 12.53 5.77
N ILE A 192 10.33 11.56 6.58
CA ILE A 192 10.61 11.78 8.00
C ILE A 192 11.73 12.82 8.19
N ALA A 193 12.81 12.70 7.43
CA ALA A 193 13.92 13.66 7.46
C ALA A 193 13.48 15.08 7.02
N ALA A 194 12.48 15.16 6.14
CA ALA A 194 11.84 16.42 5.74
C ALA A 194 10.85 16.99 6.78
N GLY A 195 10.72 16.35 7.95
CA GLY A 195 9.90 16.83 9.06
C GLY A 195 8.46 16.30 9.06
N VAL A 196 8.13 15.32 8.21
CA VAL A 196 6.81 14.67 8.24
C VAL A 196 6.64 13.90 9.56
N PRO A 197 5.59 14.18 10.35
CA PRO A 197 5.29 13.43 11.56
C PRO A 197 5.04 11.95 11.27
N PHE A 198 5.72 11.07 12.01
CA PHE A 198 5.56 9.61 11.92
C PHE A 198 4.89 9.09 13.20
N LEU A 199 3.61 8.73 13.08
CA LEU A 199 2.73 8.36 14.19
C LEU A 199 2.60 6.84 14.26
N VAL A 200 3.08 6.27 15.36
CA VAL A 200 3.05 4.83 15.63
C VAL A 200 1.91 4.50 16.57
N THR A 201 1.12 3.49 16.22
CA THR A 201 -0.02 3.04 17.01
C THR A 201 -0.29 1.54 16.82
N GLY A 202 -1.39 1.02 17.41
CA GLY A 202 -1.89 -0.33 17.14
C GLY A 202 -2.73 -0.38 15.86
N TYR A 203 -3.04 -1.59 15.38
CA TYR A 203 -3.83 -1.78 14.16
C TYR A 203 -5.18 -1.07 14.23
N GLU A 204 -5.92 -1.29 15.31
CA GLU A 204 -7.29 -0.82 15.48
C GLU A 204 -7.37 0.70 15.42
N THR A 205 -6.39 1.37 16.02
CA THR A 205 -6.28 2.83 15.96
C THR A 205 -5.91 3.31 14.57
N ALA A 206 -4.95 2.67 13.88
CA ALA A 206 -4.57 3.07 12.53
C ALA A 206 -5.73 2.92 11.53
N GLU A 207 -6.49 1.84 11.62
CA GLU A 207 -7.72 1.62 10.84
C GLU A 207 -8.77 2.69 11.13
N LEU A 208 -9.01 2.98 12.42
CA LEU A 208 -10.00 3.97 12.85
C LEU A 208 -9.64 5.39 12.39
N VAL A 209 -8.36 5.77 12.44
CA VAL A 209 -7.91 7.12 12.04
C VAL A 209 -8.31 7.44 10.61
N LYS A 210 -8.24 6.47 9.68
CA LYS A 210 -8.65 6.67 8.29
C LYS A 210 -10.14 7.00 8.18
N VAL A 211 -10.98 6.17 8.79
CA VAL A 211 -12.43 6.33 8.73
C VAL A 211 -12.86 7.61 9.45
N ALA A 212 -12.29 7.90 10.61
CA ALA A 212 -12.58 9.10 11.38
C ALA A 212 -12.21 10.39 10.62
N ALA A 213 -11.06 10.43 9.96
CA ALA A 213 -10.64 11.57 9.16
C ALA A 213 -11.63 11.84 8.01
N ASN A 214 -11.99 10.81 7.25
CA ASN A 214 -12.94 10.94 6.13
C ASN A 214 -14.35 11.33 6.63
N ALA A 215 -14.84 10.72 7.70
CA ALA A 215 -16.15 11.02 8.28
C ALA A 215 -16.22 12.47 8.82
N PHE A 216 -15.14 12.96 9.41
CA PHE A 216 -15.07 14.34 9.89
C PHE A 216 -15.06 15.34 8.74
N LEU A 217 -14.32 15.08 7.66
CA LEU A 217 -14.34 15.91 6.45
C LEU A 217 -15.74 15.95 5.81
N ALA A 218 -16.42 14.81 5.69
CA ALA A 218 -17.79 14.74 5.20
C ALA A 218 -18.76 15.54 6.10
N THR A 219 -18.63 15.41 7.42
CA THR A 219 -19.42 16.19 8.39
C THR A 219 -19.25 17.69 8.19
N LYS A 220 -18.02 18.17 7.97
CA LYS A 220 -17.76 19.59 7.72
C LYS A 220 -18.47 20.12 6.47
N ILE A 221 -18.54 19.32 5.41
CA ILE A 221 -19.24 19.71 4.18
C ILE A 221 -20.76 19.74 4.44
N SER A 222 -21.31 18.71 5.08
CA SER A 222 -22.75 18.62 5.35
C SER A 222 -23.27 19.66 6.36
N PHE A 223 -22.39 20.18 7.23
CA PHE A 223 -22.76 21.16 8.24
C PHE A 223 -22.86 22.60 7.70
N ILE A 224 -22.08 22.94 6.67
CA ILE A 224 -22.04 24.28 6.03
C ILE A 224 -23.20 24.40 5.05
#